data_AF-A0AAI9BYK6-F1
#
_entry.id   AF-A0AAI9BYK6-F1
#
_cell.length_a   1.000
_cell.length_b   1.000
_cell.length_c   1.000
_cell.angle_alpha   90.00
_cell.angle_beta   90.00
_cell.angle_gamma   90.00
#
_symmetry.space_group_name_H-M   'P 1'
#
loop_
_entity.id
_entity.type
_entity.pdbx_description
1 polymer ?
#
loop_
_entity_poly.entity_id
_entity_poly.type
_entity_poly.pdbx_seq_one_letter_code
_entity_poly.pdbx_strand_id
1 'polypeptide(L)'
;MTRYAPRCLSLLAGICAAVPLPASSLERLPLPAGCKPAQRSAQARPMEAMDVPVFPPVQLDVRTPFEPSAFSAGGYRYLVYELQLQNYSEASLRVEAVDVLTPAPDGAELLLRISGQALRDQMRLVGSGAVDSEQTLETGRAGTVFLCVAFDGSFPVPDRLLHRVVLDSAVAQGPEVGTQHDAVKVLSSPVRGSHWLADNGLALDLHHRPGVFVAGGTAQISRRYAIDWKRRVDGKLLAGDPLDVRSYHAYGEPVFAVADATIIQARDGFPDNIPRTPAGFTPAVPLSMESLAGNTVVLDLGDGQFAHYAHLQRGSVAVKAGQRVKRGELLANIGNSGDARWPHLHFQVTTGPGVMSSEGVPFVLDHFRAKGPSGQWTVRRQEYPLLDSELDL
;
A
#
# COMPACT_ATOMS: atom_id res chain seq x y z
N MET A 1 7.02 -90.12 12.56
CA MET A 1 6.72 -89.68 11.17
C MET A 1 5.37 -88.98 11.26
N THR A 2 5.16 -87.67 11.11
CA THR A 2 5.88 -86.58 10.45
C THR A 2 5.32 -85.31 11.11
N ARG A 3 6.15 -84.50 11.80
CA ARG A 3 5.70 -83.23 12.41
C ARG A 3 6.04 -82.09 11.46
N TYR A 4 5.01 -81.36 11.02
CA TYR A 4 5.10 -80.13 10.25
C TYR A 4 5.62 -78.98 11.14
N ALA A 5 6.65 -78.26 10.68
CA ALA A 5 7.08 -76.98 11.23
C ALA A 5 6.84 -75.89 10.17
N PRO A 6 6.27 -74.72 10.50
CA PRO A 6 6.04 -73.66 9.53
C PRO A 6 7.30 -72.81 9.34
N ARG A 7 7.56 -72.42 8.08
CA ARG A 7 8.64 -71.52 7.66
C ARG A 7 8.27 -70.06 7.95
N CYS A 8 9.16 -69.32 8.62
CA CYS A 8 9.11 -67.87 8.72
C CYS A 8 9.42 -67.22 7.36
N LEU A 9 8.52 -66.36 6.87
CA LEU A 9 8.79 -65.41 5.78
C LEU A 9 9.50 -64.17 6.36
N SER A 10 10.67 -63.84 5.82
CA SER A 10 11.38 -62.59 6.06
C SER A 10 10.82 -61.47 5.18
N LEU A 11 10.21 -60.45 5.79
CA LEU A 11 9.87 -59.18 5.11
C LEU A 11 11.13 -58.33 4.96
N LEU A 12 11.47 -57.98 3.72
CA LEU A 12 12.42 -56.91 3.38
C LEU A 12 11.65 -55.58 3.40
N ALA A 13 11.90 -54.75 4.40
CA ALA A 13 11.42 -53.37 4.46
C ALA A 13 12.29 -52.48 3.55
N GLY A 14 11.72 -52.00 2.46
CA GLY A 14 12.34 -50.98 1.61
C GLY A 14 12.31 -49.62 2.31
N ILE A 15 13.48 -49.07 2.60
CA ILE A 15 13.64 -47.71 3.13
C ILE A 15 13.41 -46.75 1.97
N CYS A 16 12.22 -46.15 1.91
CA CYS A 16 11.94 -45.03 1.02
C CYS A 16 12.54 -43.77 1.67
N ALA A 17 13.77 -43.41 1.28
CA ALA A 17 14.36 -42.13 1.66
C ALA A 17 13.57 -41.01 0.97
N ALA A 18 12.76 -40.28 1.73
CA ALA A 18 12.14 -39.04 1.26
C ALA A 18 13.25 -38.03 0.99
N VAL A 19 13.49 -37.73 -0.28
CA VAL A 19 14.33 -36.59 -0.68
C VAL A 19 13.57 -35.33 -0.26
N PRO A 20 14.12 -34.48 0.64
CA PRO A 20 13.48 -33.21 0.94
C PRO A 20 13.51 -32.38 -0.35
N LEU A 21 12.33 -32.07 -0.88
CA LEU A 21 12.20 -31.04 -1.90
C LEU A 21 12.80 -29.76 -1.32
N PRO A 22 13.71 -29.06 -2.02
CA PRO A 22 14.13 -27.75 -1.57
C PRO A 22 12.88 -26.90 -1.43
N ALA A 23 12.72 -26.23 -0.29
CA ALA A 23 11.73 -25.18 -0.17
C ALA A 23 12.02 -24.20 -1.32
N SER A 24 11.20 -24.24 -2.37
CA SER A 24 11.35 -23.33 -3.50
C SER A 24 11.20 -21.94 -2.92
N SER A 25 12.31 -21.21 -2.77
CA SER A 25 12.29 -19.81 -2.39
C SER A 25 11.37 -19.12 -3.39
N LEU A 26 10.20 -18.67 -2.92
CA LEU A 26 9.24 -17.93 -3.74
C LEU A 26 10.01 -16.86 -4.52
N GLU A 27 9.77 -16.79 -5.83
CA GLU A 27 10.41 -15.80 -6.68
C GLU A 27 10.19 -14.40 -6.09
N ARG A 28 11.30 -13.69 -5.80
CA ARG A 28 11.24 -12.29 -5.38
C ARG A 28 10.82 -11.46 -6.59
N LEU A 29 9.78 -10.66 -6.43
CA LEU A 29 9.29 -9.78 -7.49
C LEU A 29 10.20 -8.53 -7.60
N PRO A 30 10.22 -7.85 -8.75
CA PRO A 30 10.87 -6.56 -8.86
C PRO A 30 10.33 -5.57 -7.82
N LEU A 31 11.21 -4.69 -7.32
CA LEU A 31 10.78 -3.65 -6.40
C LEU A 31 9.86 -2.65 -7.12
N PRO A 32 8.73 -2.25 -6.50
CA PRO A 32 7.88 -1.24 -7.09
C PRO A 32 8.56 0.12 -7.22
N ALA A 33 8.04 0.98 -8.11
CA ALA A 33 8.61 2.29 -8.38
C ALA A 33 8.71 3.14 -7.09
N GLY A 34 9.90 3.72 -6.89
CA GLY A 34 10.24 4.50 -5.69
C GLY A 34 10.69 3.68 -4.49
N CYS A 35 10.42 2.37 -4.43
CA CYS A 35 10.88 1.53 -3.32
C CYS A 35 12.36 1.18 -3.45
N LYS A 36 13.08 1.22 -2.32
CA LYS A 36 14.52 0.94 -2.25
C LYS A 36 14.82 -0.14 -1.22
N PRO A 37 15.80 -1.05 -1.48
CA PRO A 37 16.17 -2.06 -0.51
C PRO A 37 16.82 -1.40 0.71
N ALA A 38 16.46 -1.87 1.91
CA ALA A 38 17.16 -1.56 3.14
C ALA A 38 18.52 -2.25 3.12
N GLN A 39 19.56 -1.52 3.46
CA GLN A 39 20.92 -2.05 3.54
C GLN A 39 21.54 -1.57 4.85
N ARG A 40 22.00 -2.53 5.65
CA ARG A 40 22.82 -2.22 6.82
C ARG A 40 24.22 -1.83 6.35
N SER A 41 24.54 -0.55 6.48
CA SER A 41 25.91 -0.06 6.30
C SER A 41 26.54 0.14 7.67
N ALA A 42 27.81 -0.26 7.81
CA ALA A 42 28.62 0.16 8.95
C ALA A 42 28.53 1.68 9.06
N GLN A 43 28.07 2.13 10.23
CA GLN A 43 27.85 3.51 10.71
C GLN A 43 27.46 4.53 9.63
N ALA A 44 26.32 5.18 9.82
CA ALA A 44 26.08 6.47 9.19
C ALA A 44 27.38 7.30 9.26
N ARG A 45 27.79 7.96 8.15
CA ARG A 45 29.04 8.75 8.09
C ARG A 45 29.32 9.39 9.45
N PRO A 46 30.53 9.22 10.03
CA PRO A 46 30.87 9.83 11.30
C PRO A 46 30.45 11.30 11.26
N MET A 47 29.91 11.74 12.38
CA MET A 47 29.42 13.09 12.61
C MET A 47 30.56 14.08 12.24
N GLU A 48 30.58 14.60 11.01
CA GLU A 48 31.67 15.46 10.50
C GLU A 48 31.49 16.87 11.07
N ALA A 49 32.44 17.79 10.86
CA ALA A 49 32.45 19.13 11.47
C ALA A 49 31.17 19.98 11.30
N MET A 50 30.26 19.59 10.39
CA MET A 50 28.91 20.16 10.19
C MET A 50 27.87 19.74 11.26
N ASP A 51 28.18 18.72 12.06
CA ASP A 51 27.32 18.20 13.13
C ASP A 51 27.75 18.70 14.53
N VAL A 52 28.68 19.66 14.60
CA VAL A 52 28.89 20.43 15.83
C VAL A 52 27.58 21.18 16.10
N PRO A 53 26.96 21.05 17.29
CA PRO A 53 25.68 21.69 17.54
C PRO A 53 25.81 23.20 17.41
N VAL A 54 25.35 23.73 16.27
CA VAL A 54 25.21 25.16 16.02
C VAL A 54 24.08 25.66 16.92
N PHE A 55 24.28 26.81 17.56
CA PHE A 55 23.22 27.48 18.32
C PHE A 55 22.83 28.80 17.64
N PRO A 56 21.55 29.00 17.30
CA PRO A 56 20.48 28.00 17.34
C PRO A 56 20.73 26.87 16.31
N PRO A 57 20.19 25.66 16.53
CA PRO A 57 20.27 24.62 15.51
C PRO A 57 19.48 25.06 14.27
N VAL A 58 19.67 24.36 13.14
CA VAL A 58 18.81 24.59 11.97
C VAL A 58 17.34 24.44 12.37
N GLN A 59 16.54 25.45 12.03
CA GLN A 59 15.12 25.48 12.40
C GLN A 59 14.31 24.74 11.33
N LEU A 60 14.52 23.43 11.24
CA LEU A 60 13.74 22.52 10.39
C LEU A 60 12.99 21.54 11.29
N ASP A 61 11.67 21.59 11.23
CA ASP A 61 10.79 20.64 11.91
C ASP A 61 10.57 19.42 11.02
N VAL A 62 10.80 18.23 11.58
CA VAL A 62 10.74 16.94 10.89
C VAL A 62 9.76 16.04 11.64
N ARG A 63 8.67 15.65 10.99
CA ARG A 63 7.62 14.82 11.60
C ARG A 63 7.27 13.62 10.75
N THR A 64 6.88 12.54 11.39
CA THR A 64 6.18 11.41 10.76
C THR A 64 4.73 11.43 11.24
N PRO A 65 3.77 11.90 10.43
CA PRO A 65 2.38 12.08 10.86
C PRO A 65 1.70 10.79 11.31
N PHE A 66 2.08 9.66 10.71
CA PHE A 66 1.56 8.34 11.02
C PHE A 66 2.68 7.31 10.99
N GLU A 67 2.90 6.62 12.11
CA GLU A 67 3.93 5.58 12.23
C GLU A 67 3.70 4.44 11.22
N PRO A 68 4.72 4.00 10.48
CA PRO A 68 4.56 2.97 9.45
C PRO A 68 4.27 1.59 10.03
N SER A 69 3.35 0.86 9.39
CA SER A 69 3.14 -0.56 9.66
C SER A 69 3.92 -1.44 8.66
N ALA A 70 4.58 -2.48 9.16
CA ALA A 70 5.32 -3.44 8.36
C ALA A 70 4.38 -4.48 7.73
N PHE A 71 4.42 -4.63 6.41
CA PHE A 71 3.60 -5.62 5.69
C PHE A 71 4.41 -6.38 4.65
N SER A 72 3.98 -7.59 4.30
CA SER A 72 4.67 -8.45 3.33
C SER A 72 4.13 -8.25 1.92
N ALA A 73 5.01 -8.27 0.91
CA ALA A 73 4.62 -8.34 -0.51
C ALA A 73 5.80 -8.79 -1.37
N GLY A 74 5.57 -9.59 -2.40
CA GLY A 74 6.57 -9.87 -3.45
C GLY A 74 7.91 -10.46 -2.96
N GLY A 75 7.90 -11.12 -1.80
CA GLY A 75 9.12 -11.64 -1.15
C GLY A 75 9.92 -10.62 -0.31
N TYR A 76 9.34 -9.48 0.02
CA TYR A 76 9.91 -8.47 0.94
C TYR A 76 8.92 -8.13 2.06
N ARG A 77 9.43 -7.49 3.11
CA ARG A 77 8.64 -6.70 4.04
C ARG A 77 8.84 -5.22 3.73
N TYR A 78 7.79 -4.42 3.74
CA TYR A 78 7.87 -2.99 3.42
C TYR A 78 7.49 -2.13 4.62
N LEU A 79 8.14 -0.97 4.72
CA LEU A 79 7.64 0.20 5.44
C LEU A 79 7.36 1.30 4.43
N VAL A 80 6.16 1.87 4.46
CA VAL A 80 5.79 2.98 3.60
C VAL A 80 5.11 4.10 4.38
N TYR A 81 5.67 5.29 4.29
CA TYR A 81 5.29 6.46 5.08
C TYR A 81 5.90 7.73 4.48
N GLU A 82 5.73 8.83 5.20
CA GLU A 82 6.11 10.16 4.77
C GLU A 82 6.75 10.93 5.92
N LEU A 83 7.70 11.81 5.56
CA LEU A 83 8.21 12.85 6.45
C LEU A 83 7.60 14.18 6.04
N GLN A 84 7.02 14.90 7.00
CA GLN A 84 6.66 16.30 6.84
C GLN A 84 7.82 17.16 7.33
N LEU A 85 8.30 18.03 6.43
CA LEU A 85 9.39 18.97 6.65
C LEU A 85 8.79 20.37 6.66
N GLN A 86 8.98 21.13 7.73
CA GLN A 86 8.54 22.53 7.82
C GLN A 86 9.74 23.42 8.13
N ASN A 87 10.02 24.35 7.22
CA ASN A 87 11.09 25.33 7.42
C ASN A 87 10.60 26.47 8.31
N TYR A 88 11.17 26.57 9.52
CA TYR A 88 10.99 27.67 10.47
C TYR A 88 12.16 28.67 10.43
N SER A 89 13.16 28.44 9.59
CA SER A 89 14.33 29.31 9.43
C SER A 89 13.98 30.56 8.64
N GLU A 90 14.73 31.63 8.86
CA GLU A 90 14.65 32.87 8.08
C GLU A 90 15.27 32.71 6.68
N ALA A 91 16.05 31.65 6.46
CA ALA A 91 16.68 31.32 5.19
C ALA A 91 15.99 30.12 4.51
N SER A 92 16.08 30.09 3.18
CA SER A 92 15.74 28.89 2.40
C SER A 92 16.72 27.76 2.73
N LEU A 93 16.21 26.54 2.78
CA LEU A 93 17.00 25.35 3.05
C LEU A 93 17.04 24.46 1.81
N ARG A 94 18.23 24.03 1.41
CA ARG A 94 18.41 23.09 0.30
C ARG A 94 18.49 21.68 0.87
N VAL A 95 17.52 20.81 0.55
CA VAL A 95 17.52 19.43 1.04
C VAL A 95 18.33 18.55 0.10
N GLU A 96 19.47 18.03 0.58
CA GLU A 96 20.39 17.23 -0.24
C GLU A 96 20.12 15.73 -0.13
N ALA A 97 19.77 15.28 1.07
CA ALA A 97 19.45 13.88 1.32
C ALA A 97 18.52 13.68 2.51
N VAL A 98 17.85 12.53 2.52
CA VAL A 98 17.14 11.99 3.67
C VAL A 98 17.70 10.61 4.00
N ASP A 99 18.13 10.44 5.24
CA ASP A 99 18.57 9.17 5.79
C ASP A 99 17.48 8.57 6.68
N VAL A 100 17.22 7.28 6.47
CA VAL A 100 16.42 6.43 7.36
C VAL A 100 17.40 5.57 8.14
N LEU A 101 17.35 5.65 9.46
CA LEU A 101 18.25 4.96 10.37
C LEU A 101 17.46 4.14 11.39
N THR A 102 18.14 3.22 12.06
CA THR A 102 17.65 2.53 13.27
C THR A 102 18.57 2.84 14.46
N PRO A 103 18.03 2.99 15.68
CA PRO A 103 18.85 3.03 16.89
C PRO A 103 19.73 1.78 17.02
N ALA A 104 20.96 1.96 17.52
CA ALA A 104 21.94 0.92 17.78
C ALA A 104 22.74 1.25 19.07
N PRO A 105 23.40 0.26 19.73
CA PRO A 105 24.13 0.50 20.98
C PRO A 105 25.18 1.62 20.90
N ASP A 106 25.87 1.74 19.76
CA ASP A 106 26.93 2.73 19.52
C ASP A 106 26.46 3.92 18.65
N GLY A 107 25.16 4.20 18.61
CA GLY A 107 24.58 5.34 17.86
C GLY A 107 23.41 4.93 16.97
N ALA A 108 23.54 5.15 15.66
CA ALA A 108 22.51 4.80 14.68
C ALA A 108 23.10 4.10 13.45
N GLU A 109 22.40 3.09 12.96
CA GLU A 109 22.76 2.35 11.76
C GLU A 109 21.94 2.87 10.57
N LEU A 110 22.61 3.21 9.47
CA LEU A 110 21.94 3.66 8.25
C LEU A 110 21.25 2.47 7.57
N LEU A 111 19.97 2.61 7.26
CA LEU A 111 19.18 1.62 6.53
C LEU A 111 18.96 2.02 5.07
N LEU A 112 18.74 3.32 4.82
CA LEU A 112 18.49 3.86 3.48
C LEU A 112 18.91 5.32 3.43
N ARG A 113 19.55 5.72 2.34
CA ARG A 113 19.76 7.13 1.97
C ARG A 113 19.06 7.43 0.65
N ILE A 114 18.32 8.52 0.60
CA ILE A 114 17.69 9.05 -0.61
C ILE A 114 18.26 10.44 -0.90
N SER A 115 18.77 10.66 -2.10
CA SER A 115 19.36 11.93 -2.52
C SER A 115 19.20 12.18 -4.01
N GLY A 116 19.53 13.40 -4.47
CA GLY A 116 19.56 13.76 -5.89
C GLY A 116 18.21 13.56 -6.59
N GLN A 117 18.21 12.93 -7.77
CA GLN A 117 16.97 12.71 -8.52
C GLN A 117 15.93 11.90 -7.75
N ALA A 118 16.36 10.88 -6.99
CA ALA A 118 15.43 10.07 -6.21
C ALA A 118 14.73 10.91 -5.12
N LEU A 119 15.44 11.85 -4.49
CA LEU A 119 14.83 12.77 -3.53
C LEU A 119 13.86 13.73 -4.22
N ARG A 120 14.25 14.30 -5.38
CA ARG A 120 13.35 15.16 -6.18
C ARG A 120 12.04 14.48 -6.53
N ASP A 121 12.09 13.23 -6.97
CA ASP A 121 10.91 12.48 -7.38
C ASP A 121 9.99 12.14 -6.18
N GLN A 122 10.58 12.01 -4.99
CA GLN A 122 9.88 11.61 -3.75
C GLN A 122 9.49 12.80 -2.87
N MET A 123 9.96 14.01 -3.16
CA MET A 123 9.66 15.22 -2.40
C MET A 123 8.60 16.07 -3.11
N ARG A 124 7.58 16.51 -2.36
CA ARG A 124 6.56 17.44 -2.83
C ARG A 124 6.42 18.62 -1.89
N LEU A 125 6.34 19.82 -2.46
CA LEU A 125 6.01 21.03 -1.72
C LEU A 125 4.51 21.10 -1.44
N VAL A 126 4.16 21.44 -0.20
CA VAL A 126 2.77 21.65 0.19
C VAL A 126 2.23 22.86 -0.58
N GLY A 127 1.08 22.66 -1.24
CA GLY A 127 0.36 23.68 -2.01
C GLY A 127 0.92 23.98 -3.42
N SER A 128 2.12 23.50 -3.77
CA SER A 128 2.75 23.80 -5.07
C SER A 128 3.26 22.60 -5.86
N GLY A 129 3.13 21.37 -5.33
CA GLY A 129 3.40 20.15 -6.09
C GLY A 129 4.88 19.74 -6.09
N ALA A 130 5.50 19.65 -7.25
CA ALA A 130 6.90 19.20 -7.36
C ALA A 130 7.87 20.23 -6.76
N VAL A 131 8.98 19.75 -6.21
CA VAL A 131 10.09 20.61 -5.78
C VAL A 131 10.95 21.04 -7.00
N ASP A 132 11.67 22.15 -6.88
CA ASP A 132 12.61 22.62 -7.91
C ASP A 132 13.82 21.69 -8.08
N SER A 133 14.69 21.99 -9.06
CA SER A 133 15.90 21.20 -9.31
C SER A 133 16.87 21.17 -8.12
N GLU A 134 16.85 22.23 -7.31
CA GLU A 134 17.70 22.40 -6.15
C GLU A 134 17.15 21.77 -4.88
N GLN A 135 15.91 21.26 -4.89
CA GLN A 135 15.23 20.76 -3.69
C GLN A 135 15.09 21.82 -2.59
N THR A 136 14.77 23.06 -3.00
CA THR A 136 14.67 24.20 -2.09
C THR A 136 13.37 24.17 -1.30
N LEU A 137 13.50 24.29 0.02
CA LEU A 137 12.42 24.59 0.94
C LEU A 137 12.54 26.04 1.41
N GLU A 138 11.80 26.94 0.78
CA GLU A 138 11.85 28.38 1.12
C GLU A 138 11.40 28.62 2.58
N THR A 139 11.74 29.79 3.13
CA THR A 139 11.30 30.19 4.47
C THR A 139 9.78 30.06 4.64
N GLY A 140 9.34 29.47 5.74
CA GLY A 140 7.92 29.24 6.04
C GLY A 140 7.23 28.16 5.19
N ARG A 141 7.91 27.55 4.20
CA ARG A 141 7.33 26.49 3.37
C ARG A 141 7.43 25.11 4.01
N ALA A 142 6.53 24.24 3.59
CA ALA A 142 6.50 22.84 3.97
C ALA A 142 6.72 21.92 2.76
N GLY A 143 7.37 20.79 2.98
CA GLY A 143 7.53 19.71 2.03
C GLY A 143 7.15 18.36 2.65
N THR A 144 6.81 17.40 1.81
CA THR A 144 6.57 16.01 2.19
C THR A 144 7.50 15.12 1.39
N VAL A 145 8.29 14.29 2.08
CA VAL A 145 9.14 13.27 1.45
C VAL A 145 8.49 11.91 1.66
N PHE A 146 8.11 11.24 0.57
CA PHE A 146 7.52 9.90 0.60
C PHE A 146 8.63 8.85 0.58
N LEU A 147 8.52 7.85 1.46
CA LEU A 147 9.55 6.84 1.68
C LEU A 147 8.95 5.44 1.51
N CYS A 148 9.62 4.59 0.73
CA CYS A 148 9.31 3.16 0.63
C CYS A 148 10.59 2.33 0.83
N VAL A 149 10.66 1.64 1.97
CA VAL A 149 11.82 0.85 2.39
C VAL A 149 11.48 -0.64 2.30
N ALA A 150 12.27 -1.41 1.54
CA ALA A 150 12.05 -2.83 1.31
C ALA A 150 13.09 -3.68 2.04
N PHE A 151 12.65 -4.55 2.94
CA PHE A 151 13.48 -5.46 3.72
C PHE A 151 13.39 -6.85 3.10
N ASP A 152 14.52 -7.42 2.76
CA ASP A 152 14.61 -8.67 2.00
C ASP A 152 14.73 -9.94 2.88
N GLY A 153 14.64 -9.75 4.19
CA GLY A 153 14.76 -10.81 5.20
C GLY A 153 16.19 -11.06 5.71
N SER A 154 17.20 -10.38 5.16
CA SER A 154 18.58 -10.46 5.68
C SER A 154 18.71 -9.94 7.11
N PHE A 155 17.82 -9.04 7.53
CA PHE A 155 17.64 -8.58 8.90
C PHE A 155 16.17 -8.20 9.14
N PRO A 156 15.68 -8.21 10.41
CA PRO A 156 14.30 -7.86 10.70
C PRO A 156 14.04 -6.37 10.42
N VAL A 157 12.77 -6.05 10.14
CA VAL A 157 12.29 -4.66 10.19
C VAL A 157 12.53 -4.13 11.62
N PRO A 158 13.20 -2.99 11.82
CA PRO A 158 13.45 -2.45 13.16
C PRO A 158 12.17 -1.95 13.84
N ASP A 159 12.10 -2.05 15.17
CA ASP A 159 10.98 -1.54 15.99
C ASP A 159 10.92 0.00 16.05
N ARG A 160 12.07 0.64 15.77
CA ARG A 160 12.26 2.09 15.87
C ARG A 160 13.05 2.62 14.67
N LEU A 161 12.66 3.80 14.21
CA LEU A 161 13.35 4.53 13.14
C LEU A 161 13.76 5.91 13.63
N LEU A 162 14.85 6.40 13.06
CA LEU A 162 15.33 7.77 13.17
C LEU A 162 15.46 8.35 11.75
N HIS A 163 15.28 9.66 11.62
CA HIS A 163 15.42 10.35 10.35
C HIS A 163 16.41 11.48 10.46
N ARG A 164 17.31 11.56 9.49
CA ARG A 164 18.27 12.66 9.37
C ARG A 164 18.11 13.31 8.01
N VAL A 165 17.84 14.60 8.01
CA VAL A 165 17.72 15.42 6.82
C VAL A 165 19.03 16.18 6.64
N VAL A 166 19.74 15.87 5.56
CA VAL A 166 21.01 16.51 5.20
C VAL A 166 20.69 17.74 4.35
N LEU A 167 21.19 18.89 4.80
CA LEU A 167 21.07 20.18 4.13
C LEU A 167 22.45 20.60 3.62
N ASP A 168 22.48 21.60 2.75
CA ASP A 168 23.73 22.14 2.17
C ASP A 168 24.79 22.56 3.21
N SER A 169 24.35 23.06 4.36
CA SER A 169 25.19 23.69 5.38
C SER A 169 24.91 23.18 6.80
N ALA A 170 23.97 22.25 6.96
CA ALA A 170 23.54 21.75 8.26
C ALA A 170 22.90 20.36 8.17
N VAL A 171 22.57 19.81 9.34
CA VAL A 171 21.82 18.56 9.47
C VAL A 171 20.69 18.76 10.46
N ALA A 172 19.50 18.29 10.12
CA ALA A 172 18.37 18.22 11.03
C ALA A 172 18.05 16.76 11.37
N GLN A 173 17.82 16.47 12.64
CA GLN A 173 17.41 15.15 13.10
C GLN A 173 15.97 15.21 13.60
N GLY A 174 15.13 14.30 13.10
CA GLY A 174 13.76 14.12 13.57
C GLY A 174 13.68 13.30 14.86
N PRO A 175 12.49 13.24 15.50
CA PRO A 175 12.26 12.37 16.63
C PRO A 175 12.36 10.88 16.25
N GLU A 176 12.59 10.02 17.24
CA GLU A 176 12.43 8.58 17.08
C GLU A 176 10.95 8.24 16.85
N VAL A 177 10.67 7.34 15.91
CA VAL A 177 9.32 6.89 15.59
C VAL A 177 9.22 5.37 15.66
N GLY A 178 8.08 4.85 16.11
CA GLY A 178 7.79 3.43 16.12
C GLY A 178 7.51 2.85 14.74
N THR A 179 7.62 1.53 14.64
CA THR A 179 7.09 0.74 13.54
C THR A 179 6.07 -0.26 14.08
N GLN A 180 4.98 -0.46 13.35
CA GLN A 180 3.91 -1.36 13.79
C GLN A 180 4.05 -2.73 13.11
N HIS A 181 4.15 -3.81 13.89
CA HIS A 181 4.40 -5.16 13.35
C HIS A 181 3.14 -6.02 13.24
N ASP A 182 2.15 -5.79 14.11
CA ASP A 182 0.96 -6.66 14.25
C ASP A 182 -0.35 -5.99 13.79
N ALA A 183 -0.27 -4.77 13.25
CA ALA A 183 -1.46 -3.99 12.87
C ALA A 183 -2.11 -4.43 11.54
N VAL A 184 -1.50 -5.35 10.79
CA VAL A 184 -1.92 -5.68 9.42
C VAL A 184 -2.97 -6.78 9.41
N LYS A 185 -4.17 -6.48 8.90
CA LYS A 185 -5.26 -7.46 8.77
C LYS A 185 -5.00 -8.41 7.60
N VAL A 186 -5.24 -9.72 7.84
CA VAL A 186 -5.29 -10.74 6.79
C VAL A 186 -6.74 -10.87 6.31
N LEU A 187 -6.97 -10.64 5.02
CA LEU A 187 -8.29 -10.49 4.40
C LEU A 187 -8.49 -11.49 3.25
N SER A 188 -9.73 -11.89 2.91
CA SER A 188 -9.97 -12.45 1.56
C SER A 188 -9.94 -11.36 0.50
N SER A 189 -9.73 -11.76 -0.74
CA SER A 189 -9.95 -10.87 -1.88
C SER A 189 -11.40 -10.35 -1.92
N PRO A 190 -11.61 -9.05 -2.22
CA PRO A 190 -12.94 -8.48 -2.41
C PRO A 190 -13.56 -8.85 -3.78
N VAL A 191 -12.77 -9.38 -4.71
CA VAL A 191 -13.17 -9.86 -6.04
C VAL A 191 -12.64 -11.28 -6.28
N ARG A 192 -13.15 -12.01 -7.27
CA ARG A 192 -12.76 -13.43 -7.50
C ARG A 192 -12.45 -13.75 -8.96
N GLY A 193 -11.67 -14.82 -9.16
CA GLY A 193 -11.33 -15.35 -10.47
C GLY A 193 -10.07 -14.73 -11.06
N SER A 194 -9.88 -14.86 -12.37
CA SER A 194 -8.65 -14.47 -13.07
C SER A 194 -8.73 -13.10 -13.76
N HIS A 195 -7.57 -12.66 -14.25
CA HIS A 195 -7.38 -11.43 -15.04
C HIS A 195 -7.53 -10.14 -14.23
N TRP A 196 -7.37 -10.21 -12.91
CA TRP A 196 -7.42 -9.02 -12.06
C TRP A 196 -6.06 -8.33 -11.98
N LEU A 197 -6.12 -7.02 -11.77
CA LEU A 197 -4.99 -6.15 -11.54
C LEU A 197 -5.24 -5.36 -10.25
N ALA A 198 -4.22 -5.31 -9.41
CA ALA A 198 -4.20 -4.46 -8.23
C ALA A 198 -3.71 -3.05 -8.60
N ASP A 199 -4.52 -2.32 -9.37
CA ASP A 199 -4.11 -1.00 -9.88
C ASP A 199 -3.99 0.02 -8.75
N ASN A 200 -3.12 1.02 -8.92
CA ASN A 200 -2.77 2.01 -7.90
C ASN A 200 -2.25 1.43 -6.56
N GLY A 201 -1.77 0.18 -6.58
CA GLY A 201 -1.19 -0.51 -5.41
C GLY A 201 0.15 0.08 -4.92
N LEU A 202 1.06 -0.77 -4.43
CA LEU A 202 2.33 -0.31 -3.85
C LEU A 202 3.23 0.31 -4.92
N ALA A 203 3.33 1.63 -4.98
CA ALA A 203 4.40 2.41 -5.61
C ALA A 203 4.34 3.87 -5.09
N LEU A 204 5.38 4.68 -5.36
CA LEU A 204 5.43 6.09 -4.93
C LEU A 204 4.98 7.10 -5.99
N ASP A 205 4.97 6.71 -7.26
CA ASP A 205 4.59 7.54 -8.41
C ASP A 205 3.10 7.42 -8.79
N LEU A 206 2.34 6.58 -8.08
CA LEU A 206 0.90 6.41 -8.27
C LEU A 206 0.11 7.41 -7.42
N HIS A 207 -0.97 7.96 -7.97
CA HIS A 207 -1.71 9.09 -7.40
C HIS A 207 -2.37 8.83 -6.03
N HIS A 208 -2.53 7.57 -5.62
CA HIS A 208 -3.00 7.17 -4.29
C HIS A 208 -1.98 7.49 -3.19
N ARG A 209 -0.69 7.36 -3.48
CA ARG A 209 0.37 7.46 -2.49
C ARG A 209 0.67 8.89 -2.03
N PRO A 210 0.93 9.86 -2.92
CA PRO A 210 1.17 11.24 -2.51
C PRO A 210 -0.14 12.04 -2.37
N GLY A 211 -1.28 11.35 -2.25
CA GLY A 211 -2.62 11.93 -2.22
C GLY A 211 -2.99 12.54 -0.87
N VAL A 212 -2.16 13.44 -0.34
CA VAL A 212 -2.44 14.17 0.89
C VAL A 212 -3.73 14.96 0.73
N PHE A 213 -4.69 14.72 1.62
CA PHE A 213 -6.00 15.36 1.62
C PHE A 213 -6.29 15.91 3.02
N VAL A 214 -6.83 17.13 3.09
CA VAL A 214 -7.24 17.74 4.37
C VAL A 214 -8.73 17.56 4.54
N ALA A 215 -9.14 16.75 5.50
CA ALA A 215 -10.53 16.55 5.88
C ALA A 215 -10.67 16.68 7.39
N GLY A 216 -11.76 17.33 7.85
CA GLY A 216 -11.97 17.55 9.28
C GLY A 216 -10.88 18.39 9.97
N GLY A 217 -10.10 19.17 9.20
CA GLY A 217 -9.00 20.00 9.71
C GLY A 217 -7.66 19.27 9.86
N THR A 218 -7.55 18.01 9.42
CA THR A 218 -6.30 17.23 9.52
C THR A 218 -5.86 16.76 8.13
N ALA A 219 -4.57 16.92 7.83
CA ALA A 219 -3.96 16.38 6.62
C ALA A 219 -3.70 14.88 6.78
N GLN A 220 -4.16 14.08 5.82
CA GLN A 220 -4.12 12.63 5.88
C GLN A 220 -3.87 12.00 4.51
N ILE A 221 -3.46 10.73 4.49
CA ILE A 221 -3.31 9.95 3.26
C ILE A 221 -4.22 8.71 3.34
N SER A 222 -5.52 8.91 3.15
CA SER A 222 -6.50 7.82 3.30
C SER A 222 -6.31 6.70 2.27
N ARG A 223 -5.87 7.04 1.06
CA ARG A 223 -5.69 6.11 -0.06
C ARG A 223 -4.30 5.47 -0.11
N ARG A 224 -3.49 5.59 0.96
CA ARG A 224 -2.08 5.14 1.02
C ARG A 224 -1.86 3.71 0.55
N TYR A 225 -2.83 2.82 0.82
CA TYR A 225 -2.82 1.41 0.45
C TYR A 225 -4.09 1.01 -0.33
N ALA A 226 -4.74 1.98 -0.97
CA ALA A 226 -5.93 1.71 -1.75
C ALA A 226 -5.59 1.01 -3.06
N ILE A 227 -6.39 0.01 -3.42
CA ILE A 227 -6.30 -0.72 -4.68
C ILE A 227 -7.54 -0.43 -5.52
N ASP A 228 -7.31 -0.06 -6.78
CA ASP A 228 -8.32 -0.05 -7.82
C ASP A 228 -8.32 -1.40 -8.53
N TRP A 229 -9.23 -2.28 -8.14
CA TRP A 229 -9.38 -3.59 -8.76
C TRP A 229 -9.95 -3.43 -10.17
N LYS A 230 -9.11 -3.70 -11.16
CA LYS A 230 -9.45 -3.66 -12.58
C LYS A 230 -9.31 -5.06 -13.17
N ARG A 231 -10.09 -5.35 -14.20
CA ARG A 231 -10.04 -6.63 -14.90
C ARG A 231 -9.55 -6.43 -16.34
N ARG A 232 -8.51 -7.18 -16.72
CA ARG A 232 -7.83 -7.06 -18.01
C ARG A 232 -7.79 -8.40 -18.74
N VAL A 233 -8.75 -8.62 -19.63
CA VAL A 233 -8.82 -9.83 -20.46
C VAL A 233 -8.08 -9.57 -21.77
N ASP A 234 -7.18 -10.47 -22.17
CA ASP A 234 -6.36 -10.36 -23.39
C ASP A 234 -5.63 -9.00 -23.54
N GLY A 235 -5.14 -8.48 -22.41
CA GLY A 235 -4.43 -7.19 -22.37
C GLY A 235 -5.32 -5.95 -22.43
N LYS A 236 -6.65 -6.10 -22.48
CA LYS A 236 -7.61 -5.00 -22.61
C LYS A 236 -8.51 -4.90 -21.38
N LEU A 237 -8.83 -3.66 -20.97
CA LEU A 237 -9.79 -3.40 -19.88
C LEU A 237 -11.25 -3.49 -20.33
N LEU A 238 -11.49 -3.42 -21.63
CA LEU A 238 -12.82 -3.39 -22.22
C LEU A 238 -12.86 -4.07 -23.59
N ALA A 239 -14.06 -4.47 -24.00
CA ALA A 239 -14.40 -4.91 -25.34
C ALA A 239 -15.73 -4.27 -25.76
N GLY A 240 -15.68 -3.31 -26.70
CA GLY A 240 -16.86 -2.60 -27.17
C GLY A 240 -16.70 -1.08 -27.12
N ASP A 241 -17.82 -0.39 -26.95
CA ASP A 241 -17.89 1.07 -26.86
C ASP A 241 -17.26 1.57 -25.55
N PRO A 242 -16.18 2.38 -25.58
CA PRO A 242 -15.57 2.92 -24.36
C PRO A 242 -16.47 3.88 -23.56
N LEU A 243 -17.58 4.36 -24.14
CA LEU A 243 -18.58 5.19 -23.47
C LEU A 243 -19.65 4.38 -22.72
N ASP A 244 -19.76 3.08 -22.99
CA ASP A 244 -20.65 2.19 -22.25
C ASP A 244 -19.86 1.46 -21.16
N VAL A 245 -20.27 1.67 -19.90
CA VAL A 245 -19.70 0.97 -18.75
C VAL A 245 -19.75 -0.56 -18.90
N ARG A 246 -20.76 -1.08 -19.62
CA ARG A 246 -20.93 -2.51 -19.87
C ARG A 246 -19.87 -3.12 -20.78
N SER A 247 -19.13 -2.29 -21.52
CA SER A 247 -18.00 -2.76 -22.33
C SER A 247 -16.79 -3.14 -21.48
N TYR A 248 -16.69 -2.68 -20.22
CA TYR A 248 -15.55 -2.93 -19.36
C TYR A 248 -15.67 -4.26 -18.64
N HIS A 249 -14.60 -5.06 -18.65
CA HIS A 249 -14.62 -6.42 -18.10
C HIS A 249 -14.83 -6.51 -16.59
N ALA A 250 -14.63 -5.40 -15.87
CA ALA A 250 -14.86 -5.32 -14.43
C ALA A 250 -16.31 -4.94 -14.08
N TYR A 251 -17.05 -4.27 -14.97
CA TYR A 251 -18.39 -3.77 -14.65
C TYR A 251 -19.37 -4.92 -14.39
N GLY A 252 -20.14 -4.84 -13.32
CA GLY A 252 -21.11 -5.85 -12.94
C GLY A 252 -20.52 -7.10 -12.25
N GLU A 253 -19.20 -7.22 -12.15
CA GLU A 253 -18.57 -8.32 -11.40
C GLU A 253 -18.92 -8.24 -9.90
N PRO A 254 -19.14 -9.38 -9.22
CA PRO A 254 -19.56 -9.39 -7.82
C PRO A 254 -18.43 -8.99 -6.87
N VAL A 255 -18.79 -8.29 -5.80
CA VAL A 255 -17.91 -7.80 -4.74
C VAL A 255 -18.28 -8.46 -3.41
N PHE A 256 -17.28 -8.95 -2.68
CA PHE A 256 -17.46 -9.78 -1.50
C PHE A 256 -16.88 -9.18 -0.23
N ALA A 257 -17.48 -9.52 0.91
CA ALA A 257 -16.98 -9.18 2.23
C ALA A 257 -15.60 -9.81 2.46
N VAL A 258 -14.61 -8.99 2.83
CA VAL A 258 -13.22 -9.41 3.00
C VAL A 258 -12.95 -10.14 4.33
N ALA A 259 -13.88 -10.03 5.28
CA ALA A 259 -13.82 -10.66 6.58
C ALA A 259 -15.25 -10.80 7.17
N ASP A 260 -15.36 -11.55 8.27
CA ASP A 260 -16.51 -11.42 9.15
C ASP A 260 -16.52 -10.01 9.75
N ALA A 261 -17.61 -9.27 9.59
CA ALA A 261 -17.63 -7.85 9.92
C ALA A 261 -19.05 -7.33 10.16
N THR A 262 -19.14 -6.10 10.69
CA THR A 262 -20.40 -5.35 10.75
C THR A 262 -20.42 -4.28 9.66
N ILE A 263 -21.51 -4.19 8.90
CA ILE A 263 -21.76 -3.11 7.95
C ILE A 263 -22.04 -1.84 8.75
N ILE A 264 -21.21 -0.81 8.61
CA ILE A 264 -21.46 0.49 9.26
C ILE A 264 -22.04 1.52 8.28
N GLN A 265 -21.83 1.32 6.98
CA GLN A 265 -22.41 2.13 5.92
C GLN A 265 -22.75 1.26 4.72
N ALA A 266 -23.93 1.46 4.16
CA ALA A 266 -24.35 0.92 2.87
C ALA A 266 -25.15 2.01 2.16
N ARG A 267 -24.66 2.45 1.01
CA ARG A 267 -25.28 3.54 0.23
C ARG A 267 -25.43 3.11 -1.21
N ASP A 268 -26.61 3.36 -1.76
CA ASP A 268 -26.97 3.06 -3.14
C ASP A 268 -27.77 4.23 -3.74
N GLY A 269 -27.97 4.21 -5.06
CA GLY A 269 -28.77 5.18 -5.81
C GLY A 269 -27.97 6.17 -6.65
N PHE A 270 -26.65 6.27 -6.49
CA PHE A 270 -25.81 7.10 -7.37
C PHE A 270 -25.75 6.48 -8.77
N PRO A 271 -26.00 7.26 -9.83
CA PRO A 271 -25.85 6.79 -11.20
C PRO A 271 -24.38 6.48 -11.52
N ASP A 272 -24.16 5.55 -12.45
CA ASP A 272 -22.86 5.35 -13.06
C ASP A 272 -22.49 6.56 -13.93
N ASN A 273 -21.21 6.91 -13.92
CA ASN A 273 -20.65 7.91 -14.83
C ASN A 273 -20.56 7.34 -16.25
N ILE A 274 -20.64 8.22 -17.25
CA ILE A 274 -20.08 7.93 -18.57
C ILE A 274 -18.55 7.90 -18.40
N PRO A 275 -17.84 6.84 -18.84
CA PRO A 275 -16.40 6.76 -18.71
C PRO A 275 -15.68 7.95 -19.35
N ARG A 276 -14.54 8.33 -18.76
CA ARG A 276 -13.70 9.44 -19.20
C ARG A 276 -13.24 9.23 -20.65
N THR A 277 -13.23 10.32 -21.41
CA THR A 277 -12.71 10.37 -22.77
C THR A 277 -11.54 11.35 -22.86
N PRO A 278 -10.82 11.41 -24.00
CA PRO A 278 -9.86 12.48 -24.25
C PRO A 278 -10.48 13.89 -24.20
N ALA A 279 -11.78 14.02 -24.48
CA ALA A 279 -12.50 15.30 -24.40
C ALA A 279 -12.75 15.76 -22.95
N GLY A 280 -12.63 14.85 -21.97
CA GLY A 280 -12.78 15.16 -20.56
C GLY A 280 -13.59 14.13 -19.79
N PHE A 281 -13.90 14.50 -18.54
CA PHE A 281 -14.71 13.72 -17.62
C PHE A 281 -15.61 14.67 -16.82
N THR A 282 -16.90 14.37 -16.80
CA THR A 282 -17.88 15.04 -15.94
C THR A 282 -18.61 13.96 -15.15
N PRO A 283 -18.54 14.00 -13.80
CA PRO A 283 -19.25 13.03 -12.99
C PRO A 283 -20.76 13.24 -13.12
N ALA A 284 -21.52 12.15 -13.07
CA ALA A 284 -22.98 12.15 -13.21
C ALA A 284 -23.68 12.90 -12.06
N VAL A 285 -23.01 13.03 -10.91
CA VAL A 285 -23.42 13.85 -9.78
C VAL A 285 -22.22 14.73 -9.37
N PRO A 286 -22.42 16.02 -9.04
CA PRO A 286 -21.33 16.87 -8.54
C PRO A 286 -20.58 16.23 -7.38
N LEU A 287 -19.24 16.29 -7.40
CA LEU A 287 -18.40 15.71 -6.35
C LEU A 287 -18.50 16.51 -5.06
N SER A 288 -18.68 15.80 -3.96
CA SER A 288 -18.67 16.31 -2.59
C SER A 288 -18.11 15.22 -1.67
N MET A 289 -17.87 15.56 -0.39
CA MET A 289 -17.53 14.56 0.63
C MET A 289 -18.57 13.44 0.74
N GLU A 290 -19.81 13.70 0.35
CA GLU A 290 -20.86 12.70 0.30
C GLU A 290 -20.80 11.87 -0.99
N SER A 291 -20.67 12.49 -2.15
CA SER A 291 -20.84 11.78 -3.44
C SER A 291 -19.56 11.13 -3.98
N LEU A 292 -18.37 11.47 -3.48
CA LEU A 292 -17.10 11.02 -4.08
C LEU A 292 -16.94 9.49 -4.12
N ALA A 293 -17.47 8.77 -3.12
CA ALA A 293 -17.39 7.31 -3.08
C ALA A 293 -18.48 6.63 -3.94
N GLY A 294 -19.48 7.39 -4.41
CA GLY A 294 -20.64 6.86 -5.12
C GLY A 294 -21.47 5.91 -4.26
N ASN A 295 -21.92 4.82 -4.87
CA ASN A 295 -22.50 3.70 -4.13
C ASN A 295 -21.37 2.97 -3.38
N THR A 296 -21.58 2.70 -2.10
CA THR A 296 -20.49 2.27 -1.22
C THR A 296 -20.97 1.35 -0.10
N VAL A 297 -20.08 0.46 0.33
CA VAL A 297 -20.21 -0.33 1.55
C VAL A 297 -18.97 -0.10 2.40
N VAL A 298 -19.16 0.09 3.70
CA VAL A 298 -18.05 0.19 4.68
C VAL A 298 -18.26 -0.86 5.76
N LEU A 299 -17.22 -1.67 5.96
CA LEU A 299 -17.17 -2.71 7.00
C LEU A 299 -16.35 -2.20 8.19
N ASP A 300 -16.85 -2.41 9.40
CA ASP A 300 -16.04 -2.39 10.62
C ASP A 300 -15.41 -3.78 10.82
N LEU A 301 -14.08 -3.84 10.72
CA LEU A 301 -13.27 -5.06 10.86
C LEU A 301 -12.86 -5.34 12.32
N GLY A 302 -13.31 -4.51 13.26
CA GLY A 302 -12.79 -4.47 14.63
C GLY A 302 -11.43 -3.76 14.72
N ASP A 303 -10.98 -3.54 15.96
CA ASP A 303 -9.68 -2.92 16.29
C ASP A 303 -9.45 -1.54 15.64
N GLY A 304 -10.53 -0.80 15.38
CA GLY A 304 -10.48 0.53 14.78
C GLY A 304 -10.10 0.54 13.29
N GLN A 305 -10.22 -0.60 12.58
CA GLN A 305 -9.96 -0.69 11.15
C GLN A 305 -11.23 -0.88 10.34
N PHE A 306 -11.33 -0.17 9.22
CA PHE A 306 -12.53 -0.14 8.38
C PHE A 306 -12.17 -0.44 6.93
N ALA A 307 -12.89 -1.37 6.30
CA ALA A 307 -12.74 -1.65 4.86
C ALA A 307 -13.78 -0.89 4.06
N HIS A 308 -13.33 -0.12 3.06
CA HIS A 308 -14.18 0.70 2.21
C HIS A 308 -14.25 0.08 0.81
N TYR A 309 -15.47 -0.01 0.30
CA TYR A 309 -15.78 -0.44 -1.05
C TYR A 309 -16.50 0.71 -1.74
N ALA A 310 -15.91 1.28 -2.78
CA ALA A 310 -16.46 2.44 -3.47
C ALA A 310 -16.70 2.15 -4.96
N HIS A 311 -17.41 3.08 -5.61
CA HIS A 311 -17.74 3.03 -7.03
C HIS A 311 -18.64 1.84 -7.41
N LEU A 312 -19.48 1.38 -6.50
CA LEU A 312 -20.35 0.23 -6.72
C LEU A 312 -21.47 0.53 -7.73
N GLN A 313 -22.03 -0.53 -8.33
CA GLN A 313 -23.10 -0.44 -9.31
C GLN A 313 -24.40 -0.01 -8.67
N ARG A 314 -25.11 0.92 -9.30
CA ARG A 314 -26.43 1.37 -8.85
C ARG A 314 -27.42 0.21 -8.78
N GLY A 315 -28.13 0.09 -7.65
CA GLY A 315 -29.14 -0.93 -7.41
C GLY A 315 -28.57 -2.30 -7.08
N SER A 316 -27.25 -2.43 -6.89
CA SER A 316 -26.59 -3.72 -6.60
C SER A 316 -26.27 -3.94 -5.13
N VAL A 317 -26.35 -2.91 -4.28
CA VAL A 317 -25.95 -3.02 -2.87
C VAL A 317 -26.94 -3.91 -2.14
N ALA A 318 -26.49 -5.10 -1.73
CA ALA A 318 -27.33 -6.18 -1.21
C ALA A 318 -27.41 -6.21 0.32
N VAL A 319 -26.79 -5.25 1.00
CA VAL A 319 -26.63 -5.20 2.45
C VAL A 319 -27.10 -3.87 3.02
N LYS A 320 -27.26 -3.81 4.35
CA LYS A 320 -27.68 -2.59 5.07
C LYS A 320 -26.81 -2.32 6.28
N ALA A 321 -26.71 -1.05 6.68
CA ALA A 321 -26.04 -0.67 7.93
C ALA A 321 -26.62 -1.44 9.13
N GLY A 322 -25.74 -1.87 10.05
CA GLY A 322 -26.04 -2.71 11.20
C GLY A 322 -26.07 -4.22 10.92
N GLN A 323 -26.07 -4.64 9.64
CA GLN A 323 -25.98 -6.07 9.29
C GLN A 323 -24.61 -6.64 9.63
N ARG A 324 -24.57 -7.87 10.16
CA ARG A 324 -23.34 -8.67 10.22
C ARG A 324 -23.23 -9.49 8.95
N VAL A 325 -22.05 -9.49 8.36
CA VAL A 325 -21.73 -10.28 7.15
C VAL A 325 -20.65 -11.29 7.47
N LYS A 326 -20.64 -12.39 6.72
CA LYS A 326 -19.58 -13.39 6.76
C LYS A 326 -18.55 -13.15 5.67
N ARG A 327 -17.29 -13.50 5.95
CA ARG A 327 -16.22 -13.50 4.96
C ARG A 327 -16.68 -14.22 3.69
N GLY A 328 -16.60 -13.53 2.55
CA GLY A 328 -17.00 -14.05 1.25
C GLY A 328 -18.49 -13.89 0.89
N GLU A 329 -19.30 -13.27 1.74
CA GLU A 329 -20.68 -12.90 1.45
C GLU A 329 -20.75 -11.80 0.38
N LEU A 330 -21.74 -11.86 -0.52
CA LEU A 330 -21.94 -10.86 -1.56
C LEU A 330 -22.37 -9.53 -0.94
N LEU A 331 -21.70 -8.44 -1.32
CA LEU A 331 -22.03 -7.09 -0.86
C LEU A 331 -22.73 -6.27 -1.93
N ALA A 332 -22.23 -6.33 -3.16
CA ALA A 332 -22.63 -5.50 -4.29
C ALA A 332 -21.99 -6.01 -5.59
N ASN A 333 -22.17 -5.26 -6.68
CA ASN A 333 -21.40 -5.42 -7.91
C ASN A 333 -20.55 -4.18 -8.19
N ILE A 334 -19.48 -4.34 -8.98
CA ILE A 334 -18.64 -3.24 -9.44
C ILE A 334 -19.42 -2.33 -10.40
N GLY A 335 -19.34 -1.02 -10.17
CA GLY A 335 -19.97 -0.01 -11.00
C GLY A 335 -18.98 1.03 -11.52
N ASN A 336 -19.49 2.24 -11.73
CA ASN A 336 -18.72 3.43 -12.13
C ASN A 336 -19.31 4.70 -11.51
N SER A 337 -19.83 4.63 -10.28
CA SER A 337 -20.44 5.77 -9.57
C SER A 337 -19.42 6.58 -8.76
N GLY A 338 -19.71 7.85 -8.43
CA GLY A 338 -18.81 8.71 -7.63
C GLY A 338 -17.66 9.32 -8.45
N ASP A 339 -16.46 9.48 -7.89
CA ASP A 339 -15.26 9.94 -8.64
C ASP A 339 -14.58 8.80 -9.45
N ALA A 340 -15.39 7.97 -10.10
CA ALA A 340 -14.92 6.88 -10.95
C ALA A 340 -14.86 7.31 -12.43
N ARG A 341 -13.67 7.22 -13.03
CA ARG A 341 -13.44 7.61 -14.43
C ARG A 341 -13.68 6.46 -15.42
N TRP A 342 -13.76 5.21 -14.94
CA TRP A 342 -14.07 3.99 -15.67
C TRP A 342 -14.41 2.89 -14.64
N PRO A 343 -15.12 1.81 -15.01
CA PRO A 343 -15.47 0.74 -14.08
C PRO A 343 -14.27 0.08 -13.38
N HIS A 344 -14.29 0.09 -12.04
CA HIS A 344 -13.33 -0.59 -11.15
C HIS A 344 -13.91 -0.61 -9.72
N LEU A 345 -13.41 -1.50 -8.87
CA LEU A 345 -13.66 -1.42 -7.43
C LEU A 345 -12.50 -0.69 -6.77
N HIS A 346 -12.76 0.49 -6.17
CA HIS A 346 -11.82 1.10 -5.24
C HIS A 346 -11.99 0.45 -3.87
N PHE A 347 -10.90 -0.13 -3.36
CA PHE A 347 -10.85 -0.82 -2.07
C PHE A 347 -9.72 -0.27 -1.21
N GLN A 348 -9.99 0.05 0.04
CA GLN A 348 -8.95 0.48 1.00
C GLN A 348 -9.31 0.06 2.43
N VAL A 349 -8.30 0.01 3.30
CA VAL A 349 -8.48 -0.12 4.74
C VAL A 349 -7.97 1.14 5.43
N THR A 350 -8.72 1.66 6.40
CA THR A 350 -8.36 2.88 7.13
C THR A 350 -8.58 2.77 8.64
N THR A 351 -7.99 3.70 9.40
CA THR A 351 -8.15 3.84 10.86
C THR A 351 -9.48 4.44 11.32
N GLY A 352 -10.40 4.69 10.39
CA GLY A 352 -11.69 5.31 10.69
C GLY A 352 -12.70 5.13 9.55
N PRO A 353 -13.99 5.42 9.81
CA PRO A 353 -15.08 5.12 8.89
C PRO A 353 -15.21 6.11 7.72
N GLY A 354 -14.38 7.16 7.67
CA GLY A 354 -14.40 8.14 6.59
C GLY A 354 -13.38 7.83 5.50
N VAL A 355 -13.84 7.55 4.27
CA VAL A 355 -12.99 7.17 3.13
C VAL A 355 -11.88 8.18 2.78
N MET A 356 -12.09 9.47 3.06
CA MET A 356 -11.12 10.55 2.84
C MET A 356 -10.65 11.25 4.13
N SER A 357 -11.19 10.87 5.28
CA SER A 357 -10.94 11.54 6.58
C SER A 357 -10.41 10.57 7.63
N SER A 358 -9.58 9.62 7.21
CA SER A 358 -8.91 8.62 8.05
C SER A 358 -7.59 8.21 7.41
N GLU A 359 -6.65 7.66 8.19
CA GLU A 359 -5.36 7.20 7.66
C GLU A 359 -5.50 5.85 6.98
N GLY A 360 -4.89 5.71 5.80
CA GLY A 360 -4.81 4.42 5.11
C GLY A 360 -3.81 3.49 5.78
N VAL A 361 -4.22 2.27 6.09
CA VAL A 361 -3.37 1.23 6.70
C VAL A 361 -3.22 0.04 5.76
N PRO A 362 -2.08 -0.68 5.81
CA PRO A 362 -1.89 -1.81 4.92
C PRO A 362 -2.75 -2.99 5.36
N PHE A 363 -3.07 -3.84 4.39
CA PHE A 363 -3.69 -5.14 4.59
C PHE A 363 -2.94 -6.17 3.76
N VAL A 364 -3.18 -7.45 4.00
CA VAL A 364 -2.68 -8.51 3.13
C VAL A 364 -3.80 -9.47 2.75
N LEU A 365 -3.71 -10.06 1.58
CA LEU A 365 -4.64 -11.13 1.20
C LEU A 365 -4.15 -12.46 1.77
N ASP A 366 -5.07 -13.25 2.33
CA ASP A 366 -4.86 -14.62 2.82
C ASP A 366 -4.06 -15.44 1.80
N HIS A 367 -4.56 -15.48 0.56
CA HIS A 367 -3.85 -16.04 -0.58
C HIS A 367 -4.38 -15.51 -1.90
N PHE A 368 -3.55 -15.62 -2.93
CA PHE A 368 -3.87 -15.41 -4.33
C PHE A 368 -2.80 -16.06 -5.20
N ARG A 369 -3.03 -16.17 -6.50
CA ARG A 369 -1.98 -16.50 -7.46
C ARG A 369 -1.60 -15.25 -8.24
N ALA A 370 -0.29 -15.06 -8.44
CA ALA A 370 0.26 -13.96 -9.21
C ALA A 370 1.12 -14.49 -10.35
N LYS A 371 0.95 -13.92 -11.53
CA LYS A 371 1.78 -14.18 -12.69
C LYS A 371 3.03 -13.30 -12.63
N GLY A 372 4.19 -13.92 -12.46
CA GLY A 372 5.47 -13.23 -12.41
C GLY A 372 5.93 -12.74 -13.79
N PRO A 373 7.03 -11.97 -13.86
CA PRO A 373 7.58 -11.44 -15.11
C PRO A 373 7.96 -12.53 -16.14
N SER A 374 8.31 -13.73 -15.66
CA SER A 374 8.59 -14.92 -16.48
C SER A 374 7.33 -15.55 -17.09
N GLY A 375 6.14 -15.05 -16.75
CA GLY A 375 4.85 -15.64 -17.10
C GLY A 375 4.42 -16.80 -16.20
N GLN A 376 5.24 -17.20 -15.22
CA GLN A 376 4.91 -18.29 -14.29
C GLN A 376 3.94 -17.83 -13.21
N TRP A 377 2.98 -18.70 -12.87
CA TRP A 377 2.04 -18.47 -11.78
C TRP A 377 2.61 -18.98 -10.46
N THR A 378 2.59 -18.13 -9.44
CA THR A 378 3.03 -18.46 -8.08
C THR A 378 1.90 -18.22 -7.08
N VAL A 379 1.74 -19.11 -6.10
CA VAL A 379 0.82 -18.90 -4.98
C VAL A 379 1.49 -17.96 -3.98
N ARG A 380 0.81 -16.87 -3.65
CA ARG A 380 1.21 -15.88 -2.64
C ARG A 380 0.27 -16.01 -1.45
N ARG A 381 0.79 -15.83 -0.23
CA ARG A 381 0.03 -15.96 1.02
C ARG A 381 0.39 -14.84 1.97
N GLN A 382 -0.63 -14.22 2.58
CA GLN A 382 -0.47 -13.10 3.50
C GLN A 382 0.44 -12.00 2.91
N GLU A 383 0.22 -11.68 1.64
CA GLU A 383 0.94 -10.63 0.92
C GLU A 383 -0.03 -9.54 0.43
N TYR A 384 0.48 -8.30 0.36
CA TYR A 384 -0.19 -7.20 -0.33
C TYR A 384 -0.01 -7.40 -1.85
N PRO A 385 -1.08 -7.37 -2.66
CA PRO A 385 -1.00 -7.54 -4.11
C PRO A 385 -0.23 -6.40 -4.80
N LEU A 386 0.69 -6.73 -5.71
CA LEU A 386 1.49 -5.76 -6.47
C LEU A 386 0.90 -5.48 -7.86
N LEU A 387 1.08 -4.24 -8.34
CA LEU A 387 0.47 -3.68 -9.54
C LEU A 387 0.68 -4.49 -10.82
N ASP A 388 1.93 -4.88 -11.09
CA ASP A 388 2.34 -5.38 -12.41
C ASP A 388 2.05 -6.86 -12.65
N SER A 389 1.42 -7.53 -11.68
CA SER A 389 1.07 -8.95 -11.77
C SER A 389 -0.37 -9.12 -12.21
N GLU A 390 -0.60 -10.00 -13.18
CA GLU A 390 -1.92 -10.57 -13.40
C GLU A 390 -2.27 -11.49 -12.21
N LEU A 391 -3.47 -11.34 -11.66
CA LEU A 391 -3.89 -12.02 -10.44
C LEU A 391 -5.05 -12.98 -10.70
N ASP A 392 -5.03 -14.09 -9.96
CA ASP A 392 -6.10 -15.07 -9.84
C ASP A 392 -6.45 -15.20 -8.34
N LEU A 393 -7.68 -14.80 -7.99
CA LEU A 393 -8.11 -14.34 -6.65
C LEU A 393 -9.25 -15.17 -6.04
#